data_AF-A0A7V4GZQ9-F1
#
_entry.id   AF-A0A7V4GZQ9-F1
#
_cell.length_a   1.000
_cell.length_b   1.000
_cell.length_c   1.000
_cell.angle_alpha   90.00
_cell.angle_beta   90.00
_cell.angle_gamma   90.00
#
_symmetry.space_group_name_H-M   'P 1'
#
loop_
_entity.id
_entity.type
_entity.pdbx_description
1 polymer ?
#
loop_
_entity_poly.entity_id
_entity_poly.type
_entity_poly.pdbx_seq_one_letter_code
_entity_poly.pdbx_strand_id
1 'polypeptide(L)'
;MQANVREGRIDIGYTKDMVLMALGRPDRIYTRRTADRVIEVWAYTEIRDTSVFEPADAGYWYRDRRGVLRRAHDLTFVNVRLRREYEILRVEFDGNKVGAIETARAPH
;
A
#
# COMPACT_ATOMS: atom_id res chain seq x y z
N MET A 1 -28.53 -6.53 -12.19
CA MET A 1 -27.65 -5.37 -11.92
C MET A 1 -27.28 -5.20 -10.44
N GLN A 2 -27.42 -6.21 -9.55
CA GLN A 2 -27.17 -6.05 -8.09
C GLN A 2 -26.20 -7.09 -7.48
N ALA A 3 -25.65 -8.01 -8.28
CA ALA A 3 -24.81 -9.09 -7.74
C ALA A 3 -23.35 -8.66 -7.46
N ASN A 4 -22.80 -7.71 -8.23
CA ASN A 4 -21.36 -7.39 -8.20
C ASN A 4 -20.92 -6.56 -6.98
N VAL A 5 -21.84 -5.82 -6.35
CA VAL A 5 -21.55 -4.96 -5.18
C VAL A 5 -21.11 -5.80 -3.97
N ARG A 6 -21.58 -7.05 -3.84
CA ARG A 6 -21.17 -7.95 -2.75
C ARG A 6 -19.80 -8.59 -2.95
N GLU A 7 -19.26 -8.59 -4.17
CA GLU A 7 -17.92 -9.14 -4.47
C GLU A 7 -16.81 -8.07 -4.39
N GLY A 8 -17.14 -6.82 -4.00
CA GLY A 8 -16.18 -5.71 -4.03
C GLY A 8 -15.79 -5.30 -5.46
N ARG A 9 -16.64 -5.62 -6.46
CA ARG A 9 -16.41 -5.29 -7.86
C ARG A 9 -17.25 -4.08 -8.24
N ILE A 10 -16.57 -3.00 -8.62
CA ILE A 10 -17.18 -1.82 -9.25
C ILE A 10 -17.11 -1.95 -10.77
N ASP A 11 -18.02 -1.29 -11.47
CA ASP A 11 -18.07 -1.30 -12.94
C ASP A 11 -18.28 0.12 -13.47
N ILE A 12 -18.00 0.31 -14.77
CA ILE A 12 -18.17 1.60 -15.45
C ILE A 12 -19.66 2.01 -15.37
N GLY A 13 -19.89 3.29 -15.11
CA GLY A 13 -21.23 3.87 -14.98
C GLY A 13 -21.84 3.82 -13.57
N TYR A 14 -21.17 3.19 -12.59
CA TYR A 14 -21.59 3.22 -11.18
C TYR A 14 -21.50 4.64 -10.63
N THR A 15 -22.37 4.99 -9.68
CA THR A 15 -22.30 6.31 -9.02
C THR A 15 -21.25 6.33 -7.91
N LYS A 16 -20.80 7.53 -7.53
CA LYS A 16 -19.89 7.71 -6.38
C LYS A 16 -20.40 7.02 -5.11
N ASP A 17 -21.69 7.12 -4.80
CA ASP A 17 -22.30 6.43 -3.66
C ASP A 17 -22.22 4.91 -3.77
N MET A 18 -22.43 4.35 -4.96
CA MET A 18 -22.29 2.89 -5.17
C MET A 18 -20.85 2.44 -4.98
N VAL A 19 -19.87 3.24 -5.41
CA VAL A 19 -18.44 2.96 -5.20
C VAL A 19 -18.10 3.02 -3.71
N LEU A 20 -18.60 4.02 -2.97
CA LEU A 20 -18.42 4.09 -1.51
C LEU A 20 -19.05 2.91 -0.79
N MET A 21 -20.21 2.43 -1.24
CA MET A 21 -20.85 1.25 -0.65
C MET A 21 -20.10 -0.05 -0.95
N ALA A 22 -19.48 -0.16 -2.13
CA ALA A 22 -18.75 -1.37 -2.54
C ALA A 22 -17.33 -1.46 -1.98
N LEU A 23 -16.59 -0.34 -1.98
CA LEU A 23 -15.16 -0.29 -1.66
C LEU A 23 -14.86 0.48 -0.37
N GLY A 24 -15.83 1.21 0.18
CA GLY A 24 -15.60 2.10 1.30
C GLY A 24 -14.93 3.42 0.89
N ARG A 25 -14.38 4.11 1.89
CA ARG A 25 -13.74 5.41 1.70
C ARG A 25 -12.40 5.24 0.97
N PRO A 26 -12.13 6.04 -0.08
CA PRO A 26 -10.82 6.05 -0.71
C PRO A 26 -9.77 6.65 0.23
N ASP A 27 -8.53 6.20 0.10
CA ASP A 27 -7.40 6.73 0.88
C ASP A 27 -6.99 8.11 0.38
N ARG A 28 -7.12 8.33 -0.94
CA ARG A 28 -6.77 9.60 -1.59
C ARG A 28 -7.82 10.00 -2.61
N ILE A 29 -8.21 11.26 -2.58
CA ILE A 29 -9.08 11.89 -3.57
C ILE A 29 -8.33 13.07 -4.16
N TYR A 30 -8.18 13.10 -5.47
CA TYR A 30 -7.55 14.21 -6.18
C TYR A 30 -8.25 14.48 -7.51
N THR A 31 -8.06 15.68 -8.05
CA THR A 31 -8.63 16.04 -9.36
C THR A 31 -7.53 16.02 -10.41
N ARG A 32 -7.79 15.35 -11.53
CA ARG A 32 -6.93 15.34 -12.69
C ARG A 32 -7.53 16.26 -13.75
N ARG A 33 -6.81 17.33 -14.08
CA ARG A 33 -7.14 18.18 -15.22
C ARG A 33 -6.44 17.64 -16.45
N THR A 34 -7.20 17.32 -17.48
CA THR A 34 -6.71 17.05 -18.84
C THR A 34 -7.07 18.22 -19.74
N ALA A 35 -6.53 18.26 -20.96
CA ALA A 35 -6.71 19.40 -21.88
C ALA A 35 -8.18 19.83 -22.05
N ASP A 36 -9.11 18.87 -22.00
CA ASP A 36 -10.52 19.10 -22.29
C ASP A 36 -11.48 18.86 -21.10
N ARG A 37 -11.00 18.30 -19.98
CA ARG A 37 -11.89 17.92 -18.86
C ARG A 37 -11.19 17.82 -17.51
N VAL A 38 -11.96 18.09 -16.46
CA VAL A 38 -11.60 17.87 -15.06
C VAL A 38 -12.24 16.58 -14.58
N ILE A 39 -11.43 15.63 -14.15
CA ILE A 39 -11.85 14.30 -13.71
C ILE A 39 -11.53 14.18 -12.21
N GLU A 40 -12.48 13.68 -11.42
CA GLU A 40 -12.22 13.35 -10.02
C GLU A 40 -11.69 11.93 -9.93
N VAL A 41 -10.60 11.73 -9.21
CA VAL A 41 -9.91 10.45 -9.12
C VAL A 41 -9.85 10.02 -7.67
N TRP A 42 -10.31 8.80 -7.41
CA TRP A 42 -10.23 8.15 -6.11
C TRP A 42 -9.21 7.02 -6.19
N ALA A 43 -8.25 7.03 -5.28
CA ALA A 43 -7.22 6.00 -5.20
C ALA A 43 -7.35 5.23 -3.88
N TYR A 44 -7.22 3.92 -3.99
CA TYR A 44 -7.25 2.96 -2.89
C TYR A 44 -5.89 2.28 -2.80
N THR A 45 -5.35 2.29 -1.59
CA THR A 45 -4.02 1.81 -1.25
C THR A 45 -4.11 0.62 -0.30
N GLU A 46 -3.25 -0.38 -0.53
CA GLU A 46 -3.06 -1.50 0.37
C GLU A 46 -1.72 -1.34 1.09
N ILE A 47 -1.74 -1.48 2.41
CA ILE A 47 -0.53 -1.56 3.21
C ILE A 47 -0.16 -3.04 3.34
N ARG A 48 1.06 -3.38 2.90
CA ARG A 48 1.64 -4.70 3.15
C ARG A 48 2.82 -4.57 4.09
N ASP A 49 2.74 -5.33 5.17
CA ASP A 49 3.85 -5.58 6.06
C ASP A 49 4.60 -6.82 5.59
N THR A 50 5.88 -6.67 5.29
CA THR A 50 6.78 -7.80 5.05
C THR A 50 7.91 -7.78 6.07
N SER A 51 8.44 -8.95 6.39
CA SER A 51 9.60 -9.10 7.26
C SER A 51 10.77 -9.57 6.44
N VAL A 52 11.85 -8.80 6.45
CA VAL A 52 13.11 -9.18 5.83
C VAL A 52 14.18 -9.33 6.91
N PHE A 53 15.07 -10.30 6.71
CA PHE A 53 16.26 -10.43 7.57
C PHE A 53 17.35 -9.55 6.99
N GLU A 54 17.74 -8.52 7.72
CA GLU A 54 18.84 -7.64 7.33
C GLU A 54 20.05 -7.89 8.23
N PRO A 55 21.27 -7.92 7.67
CA PRO A 55 22.48 -7.99 8.48
C PRO A 55 22.66 -6.68 9.24
N ALA A 56 22.84 -6.80 10.55
CA ALA A 56 23.13 -5.71 11.46
C ALA A 56 24.42 -6.01 12.24
N ASP A 57 25.26 -4.99 12.36
CA ASP A 57 26.45 -5.04 13.20
C ASP A 57 26.03 -5.08 14.69
N ALA A 58 26.26 -6.23 15.33
CA ALA A 58 26.02 -6.40 16.76
C ALA A 58 27.36 -6.39 17.50
N GLY A 59 27.61 -5.29 18.19
CA GLY A 59 28.70 -5.21 19.15
C GLY A 59 28.31 -5.88 20.47
N TYR A 60 29.13 -6.82 20.95
CA TYR A 60 28.97 -7.37 22.29
C TYR A 60 30.26 -7.23 23.10
N TRP A 61 30.07 -7.06 24.41
CA TRP A 61 31.17 -7.04 25.36
C TRP A 61 31.42 -8.45 25.86
N TYR A 62 32.68 -8.87 25.87
CA TYR A 62 33.12 -10.11 26.48
C TYR A 62 34.32 -9.86 27.38
N ARG A 63 34.51 -10.71 28.39
CA ARG A 63 35.75 -10.71 29.17
C ARG A 63 36.69 -11.77 28.58
N ASP A 64 37.93 -11.38 28.31
CA ASP A 64 38.94 -12.34 27.90
C ASP A 64 39.38 -13.22 29.08
N ARG A 65 40.25 -14.21 28.82
CA ARG A 65 40.76 -15.13 29.86
C ARG A 65 41.54 -14.42 30.98
N ARG A 66 41.95 -13.17 30.79
CA ARG A 66 42.64 -12.34 31.80
C ARG A 66 41.66 -11.40 32.52
N GLY A 67 40.35 -11.52 32.25
CA GLY A 67 39.30 -10.70 32.86
C GLY A 67 39.17 -9.30 32.25
N VAL A 68 39.91 -8.99 31.19
CA VAL A 68 39.86 -7.67 30.55
C VAL A 68 38.60 -7.60 29.68
N LEU A 69 37.83 -6.52 29.85
CA LEU A 69 36.63 -6.26 29.06
C LEU A 69 37.04 -5.85 27.64
N ARG A 70 36.55 -6.56 26.63
CA ARG A 70 36.79 -6.30 25.22
C ARG A 70 35.48 -6.22 24.45
N ARG A 71 35.50 -5.46 23.35
CA ARG A 71 34.39 -5.36 22.41
C ARG A 71 34.69 -6.23 21.20
N ALA A 72 33.75 -7.09 20.82
CA ALA A 72 33.73 -7.78 19.54
C ALA A 72 32.52 -7.29 18.73
N HIS A 73 32.61 -7.46 17.42
CA HIS A 73 31.56 -7.20 16.46
C HIS A 73 31.26 -8.50 15.72
N ASP A 74 29.98 -8.79 15.51
CA ASP A 74 29.53 -9.90 14.69
C ASP A 74 28.35 -9.46 13.83
N LEU A 75 28.16 -10.12 12.69
CA LEU A 75 27.02 -9.88 11.82
C LEU A 75 25.85 -10.72 12.32
N THR A 76 24.82 -10.05 12.83
CA THR A 76 23.58 -10.70 13.24
C THR A 76 22.47 -10.36 12.25
N PHE A 77 21.60 -11.32 11.96
CA PHE A 77 20.42 -11.06 11.13
C PHE A 77 19.27 -10.65 12.03
N VAL A 78 18.79 -9.42 11.86
CA VAL A 78 17.63 -8.90 12.57
C VAL A 78 16.41 -8.92 11.66
N ASN A 79 15.25 -9.28 12.23
CA ASN A 79 13.98 -9.20 11.50
C ASN A 79 13.54 -7.73 11.46
N VAL A 80 13.61 -7.12 10.29
CA VAL A 80 13.13 -5.76 10.05
C VAL A 80 11.75 -5.84 9.43
N ARG A 81 10.78 -5.19 10.06
CA ARG A 81 9.43 -5.03 9.50
C ARG A 81 9.47 -3.89 8.49
N LEU A 82 9.27 -4.22 7.22
CA LEU A 82 9.16 -3.27 6.14
C LEU A 82 7.68 -3.07 5.81
N ARG A 83 7.20 -1.84 6.00
CA ARG A 83 5.84 -1.44 5.61
C ARG A 83 5.89 -0.78 4.25
N ARG A 84 5.17 -1.34 3.26
CA ARG A 84 5.03 -0.76 1.92
C ARG A 84 3.57 -0.43 1.63
N GLU A 85 3.36 0.73 1.04
CA GLU A 85 2.05 1.20 0.58
C GLU A 85 2.01 1.02 -0.94
N TYR A 86 1.00 0.29 -1.43
CA TYR A 86 0.79 0.05 -2.85
C TYR A 86 -0.56 0.63 -3.24
N GLU A 87 -0.61 1.45 -4.30
CA GLU A 87 -1.88 1.74 -4.95
C GLU A 87 -2.34 0.46 -5.64
N ILE A 88 -3.56 -0.01 -5.33
CA ILE A 88 -4.11 -1.27 -5.88
C ILE A 88 -5.26 -0.99 -6.85
N LEU A 89 -5.93 0.15 -6.69
CA LEU A 89 -7.11 0.50 -7.47
C LEU A 89 -7.25 2.01 -7.56
N ARG A 90 -7.58 2.47 -8.77
CA ARG A 90 -7.88 3.85 -9.09
C ARG A 90 -9.18 3.92 -9.85
N VAL A 91 -10.04 4.85 -9.45
CA VAL A 91 -11.36 5.06 -10.04
C VAL A 91 -11.44 6.50 -10.50
N GLU A 92 -11.66 6.68 -11.80
CA GLU A 92 -11.83 7.99 -12.41
C GLU A 92 -13.33 8.26 -12.63
N PHE A 93 -13.80 9.40 -12.14
CA PHE A 93 -15.19 9.82 -12.24
C PHE A 93 -15.34 10.94 -13.26
N ASP A 94 -16.24 10.71 -14.20
CA ASP A 94 -16.75 11.73 -15.11
C ASP A 94 -18.09 12.25 -14.55
N GLY A 95 -18.04 13.41 -13.90
CA GLY A 95 -19.16 13.92 -13.10
C GLY A 95 -19.47 13.02 -11.89
N ASN A 96 -20.64 12.38 -11.89
CA ASN A 96 -21.08 11.51 -10.80
C ASN A 96 -20.95 10.01 -11.11
N LYS A 97 -20.41 9.64 -12.29
CA LYS A 97 -20.32 8.25 -12.72
C LYS A 97 -18.87 7.82 -12.92
N VAL A 98 -18.60 6.55 -12.66
CA VAL A 98 -17.31 5.93 -12.97
C VAL A 98 -17.12 5.95 -14.49
N GLY A 99 -16.09 6.66 -14.95
CA GLY A 99 -15.68 6.72 -16.34
C GLY A 99 -14.58 5.71 -16.67
N ALA A 100 -13.66 5.47 -15.72
CA ALA A 100 -12.61 4.47 -15.88
C ALA A 100 -12.21 3.85 -14.53
N ILE A 101 -11.72 2.61 -14.60
CA ILE A 101 -11.20 1.85 -13.47
C ILE A 101 -9.84 1.31 -13.88
N GLU A 102 -8.82 1.60 -13.08
CA GLU A 102 -7.46 1.12 -13.29
C GLU A 102 -7.03 0.31 -12.08
N THR A 103 -6.63 -0.94 -12.29
CA THR A 103 -6.15 -1.84 -11.24
C THR A 103 -4.65 -2.00 -11.37
N ALA A 104 -3.92 -1.55 -10.37
CA ALA A 104 -2.48 -1.78 -10.30
C ALA A 104 -2.25 -3.18 -9.74
N ARG A 105 -1.74 -4.08 -10.58
CA ARG A 105 -1.34 -5.41 -10.14
C ARG A 105 -0.07 -5.26 -9.30
N ALA A 106 -0.20 -5.40 -7.97
CA ALA A 106 0.97 -5.46 -7.11
C ALA A 106 1.90 -6.60 -7.61
N PRO A 107 3.22 -6.36 -7.74
CA PRO A 107 4.15 -7.43 -8.06
C PRO A 107 4.06 -8.52 -6.99
N HIS A 108 3.99 -9.77 -7.44
CA HIS A 108 3.92 -10.98 -6.60
C HIS A 108 5.23 -11.21 -5.86
#